data_AF-A0A5A5TAI2-F1
#
_entry.id   AF-A0A5A5TAI2-F1
#
_cell.length_a   1.000
_cell.length_b   1.000
_cell.length_c   1.000
_cell.angle_alpha   90.00
_cell.angle_beta   90.00
_cell.angle_gamma   90.00
#
_symmetry.space_group_name_H-M   'P 1'
#
loop_
_entity.id
_entity.type
_entity.pdbx_description
1 polymer ?
#
loop_
_entity_poly.entity_id
_entity_poly.type
_entity_poly.pdbx_seq_one_letter_code
_entity_poly.pdbx_strand_id
1 'polypeptide(L)'
;MRTEGFSSGLTSLTILFTFTPMGYLLLPWQAEKDKEEKMEKKPGLKANIRRSIQERREEINLATLQLTQESYLQPDLNFPLVVQPTMDGVNLAAWSKNNREYLNTALAKHGAILFRNFPVDAPTKFEEFAAGVSANGELFDEYGDLPRDDPGLKIYHSTPYPADKSILFHNESSHMHRWPLKQWFYCVKASEGKGATPIIDCRETYNALDPALVQRFAEKKLLYVRNFIEGLDVSWQQFFQTSKKERVEEYCRDASIEFEWKSERHLKTQQVCPAVVRHPITGEMSFFNQIQLHHISCLDAEVRNSMLSMFSEEDLPRNVYYGDGTPIEDSVVAEISALYEKVAVRFHWQAGDVLMLDNMMIAHARDPFEGTRKILVAMADIMYQKDFI
;
A
#
# COMPACT_ATOMS: atom_id res chain seq x y z
N MET A 1 -52.24 12.88 -55.60
CA MET A 1 -52.19 11.42 -55.85
C MET A 1 -51.42 10.81 -54.69
N ARG A 2 -52.09 10.30 -53.66
CA ARG A 2 -52.52 8.88 -53.47
C ARG A 2 -51.31 7.92 -53.43
N THR A 3 -50.87 7.52 -52.22
CA THR A 3 -51.20 6.29 -51.43
C THR A 3 -50.20 5.18 -51.74
N GLU A 4 -49.54 4.59 -50.74
CA GLU A 4 -49.85 3.28 -50.09
C GLU A 4 -48.96 3.16 -48.82
N GLY A 5 -49.28 2.51 -47.70
CA GLY A 5 -50.32 1.53 -47.38
C GLY A 5 -49.71 0.15 -47.04
N PHE A 6 -50.04 -0.39 -45.85
CA PHE A 6 -49.79 -1.74 -45.25
C PHE A 6 -48.52 -1.92 -44.40
N SER A 7 -48.55 -2.27 -43.09
CA SER A 7 -49.39 -3.13 -42.20
C SER A 7 -49.01 -4.62 -42.18
N SER A 8 -48.35 -5.06 -41.10
CA SER A 8 -48.52 -6.34 -40.34
C SER A 8 -47.28 -6.53 -39.44
N GLY A 9 -47.30 -6.90 -38.15
CA GLY A 9 -48.33 -7.41 -37.25
C GLY A 9 -47.68 -8.46 -36.32
N LEU A 10 -47.76 -8.23 -34.99
CA LEU A 10 -47.72 -9.20 -33.86
C LEU A 10 -46.46 -10.10 -33.67
N THR A 11 -45.95 -10.48 -32.50
CA THR A 11 -46.46 -10.72 -31.12
C THR A 11 -45.29 -10.50 -30.12
N SER A 12 -45.45 -9.73 -29.03
CA SER A 12 -45.76 -10.17 -27.65
C SER A 12 -44.67 -10.97 -26.92
N LEU A 13 -44.04 -10.38 -25.89
CA LEU A 13 -44.28 -10.80 -24.51
C LEU A 13 -43.96 -9.66 -23.52
N THR A 14 -44.99 -9.28 -22.78
CA THR A 14 -45.06 -8.29 -21.71
C THR A 14 -44.81 -8.99 -20.35
N ILE A 15 -44.78 -8.19 -19.26
CA ILE A 15 -45.22 -8.51 -17.87
C ILE A 15 -44.04 -8.83 -16.91
N LEU A 16 -43.83 -8.19 -15.74
CA LEU A 16 -44.64 -7.25 -14.93
C LEU A 16 -43.76 -6.36 -14.01
N PHE A 17 -44.26 -5.15 -13.77
CA PHE A 17 -43.98 -4.24 -12.64
C PHE A 17 -44.38 -4.89 -11.29
N THR A 18 -43.97 -4.44 -10.10
CA THR A 18 -44.54 -3.26 -9.39
C THR A 18 -43.78 -2.87 -8.12
N PHE A 19 -43.79 -1.57 -7.87
CA PHE A 19 -43.35 -0.81 -6.70
C PHE A 19 -44.44 -0.69 -5.60
N THR A 20 -44.01 -0.16 -4.43
CA THR A 20 -44.73 0.65 -3.40
C THR A 20 -45.10 -0.04 -2.05
N PRO A 21 -45.48 0.70 -0.97
CA PRO A 21 -44.59 1.18 0.10
C PRO A 21 -45.14 0.99 1.55
N MET A 22 -44.41 1.53 2.55
CA MET A 22 -44.75 1.87 3.97
C MET A 22 -46.10 1.48 4.60
N GLY A 23 -46.05 1.03 5.87
CA GLY A 23 -47.16 1.10 6.83
C GLY A 23 -46.84 0.60 8.24
N TYR A 24 -46.88 1.49 9.23
CA TYR A 24 -46.99 1.20 10.68
C TYR A 24 -48.47 1.01 11.06
N LEU A 25 -48.81 0.09 11.98
CA LEU A 25 -49.93 0.22 12.93
C LEU A 25 -49.93 -0.86 14.03
N LEU A 26 -50.63 -0.53 15.12
CA LEU A 26 -50.58 -0.99 16.51
C LEU A 26 -51.57 -2.13 16.88
N LEU A 27 -51.16 -2.94 17.88
CA LEU A 27 -51.96 -3.58 18.99
C LEU A 27 -53.00 -4.69 18.62
N PRO A 28 -53.45 -5.58 19.56
CA PRO A 28 -53.47 -5.44 21.02
C PRO A 28 -53.13 -6.67 21.90
N TRP A 29 -53.01 -6.30 23.18
CA TRP A 29 -53.09 -7.00 24.46
C TRP A 29 -54.23 -8.04 24.58
N GLN A 30 -53.97 -9.18 25.22
CA GLN A 30 -54.99 -9.96 25.95
C GLN A 30 -54.33 -10.75 27.10
N ALA A 31 -54.99 -10.70 28.26
CA ALA A 31 -54.60 -11.29 29.53
C ALA A 31 -55.63 -12.37 29.93
N GLU A 32 -55.17 -13.46 30.57
CA GLU A 32 -55.96 -14.40 31.39
C GLU A 32 -54.93 -15.21 32.23
N LYS A 33 -54.67 -14.88 33.50
CA LYS A 33 -55.35 -15.23 34.77
C LYS A 33 -55.45 -16.72 35.15
N ASP A 34 -54.77 -16.98 36.28
CA ASP A 34 -55.12 -17.82 37.42
C ASP A 34 -55.22 -19.35 37.27
N LYS A 35 -54.30 -20.04 37.97
CA LYS A 35 -54.64 -21.08 38.96
C LYS A 35 -53.55 -21.19 40.02
N GLU A 36 -53.86 -20.73 41.22
CA GLU A 36 -53.19 -21.09 42.48
C GLU A 36 -53.63 -22.51 42.89
N GLU A 37 -52.71 -23.31 43.41
CA GLU A 37 -53.03 -24.29 44.45
C GLU A 37 -51.87 -24.44 45.44
N LYS A 38 -52.26 -24.47 46.73
CA LYS A 38 -51.46 -24.38 47.96
C LYS A 38 -50.85 -25.74 48.34
N MET A 39 -49.69 -25.76 49.00
CA MET A 39 -49.57 -26.15 50.42
C MET A 39 -48.12 -26.26 50.94
N GLU A 40 -47.95 -25.65 52.12
CA GLU A 40 -47.14 -26.05 53.28
C GLU A 40 -45.61 -25.84 53.36
N LYS A 41 -45.27 -25.10 54.44
CA LYS A 41 -43.95 -24.78 54.96
C LYS A 41 -43.29 -26.00 55.62
N LYS A 42 -41.98 -26.20 55.40
CA LYS A 42 -41.03 -26.62 56.45
C LYS A 42 -39.67 -25.92 56.30
N PRO A 43 -38.97 -25.65 57.41
CA PRO A 43 -37.88 -24.68 57.47
C PRO A 43 -36.50 -25.31 57.23
N GLY A 44 -35.56 -24.51 56.72
CA GLY A 44 -34.13 -24.71 56.95
C GLY A 44 -33.30 -25.08 55.73
N LEU A 45 -32.69 -24.07 55.09
CA LEU A 45 -31.36 -24.19 54.50
C LEU A 45 -30.69 -22.81 54.26
N LYS A 46 -30.79 -21.89 55.24
CA LYS A 46 -29.89 -20.70 55.27
C LYS A 46 -28.54 -21.08 55.89
N ALA A 47 -27.89 -22.09 55.33
CA ALA A 47 -26.54 -22.49 55.66
C ALA A 47 -26.04 -23.46 54.58
N ASN A 48 -25.85 -22.99 53.34
CA ASN A 48 -24.93 -23.65 52.38
C ASN A 48 -24.62 -22.84 51.11
N ILE A 49 -25.19 -21.65 50.90
CA ILE A 49 -24.82 -20.78 49.76
C ILE A 49 -23.73 -19.77 50.18
N ARG A 50 -22.71 -20.23 50.90
CA ARG A 50 -21.54 -19.39 51.26
C ARG A 50 -20.20 -20.10 51.06
N ARG A 51 -20.16 -21.18 50.26
CA ARG A 51 -18.92 -21.96 50.10
C ARG A 51 -18.56 -22.41 48.68
N SER A 52 -18.97 -21.71 47.63
CA SER A 52 -18.41 -22.00 46.28
C SER A 52 -18.27 -20.83 45.31
N ILE A 53 -18.20 -19.58 45.77
CA ILE A 53 -17.69 -18.47 44.94
C ILE A 53 -16.42 -17.92 45.58
N GLN A 54 -15.49 -18.84 45.78
CA GLN A 54 -14.08 -18.50 45.92
C GLN A 54 -13.33 -19.26 44.84
N GLU A 55 -13.79 -19.08 43.60
CA GLU A 55 -12.89 -19.14 42.46
C GLU A 55 -11.77 -18.15 42.79
N ARG A 56 -10.56 -18.70 42.91
CA ARG A 56 -9.36 -17.89 42.99
C ARG A 56 -9.38 -16.96 41.78
N ARG A 57 -9.70 -15.69 41.99
CA ARG A 57 -9.20 -14.65 41.11
C ARG A 57 -7.69 -14.69 41.30
N GLU A 58 -7.02 -15.44 40.45
CA GLU A 58 -5.59 -15.23 40.24
C GLU A 58 -5.48 -13.75 39.82
N GLU A 59 -4.80 -12.95 40.64
CA GLU A 59 -4.39 -11.62 40.24
C GLU A 59 -3.44 -11.80 39.06
N ILE A 60 -4.02 -11.77 37.86
CA ILE A 60 -3.24 -11.68 36.64
C ILE A 60 -2.56 -10.33 36.70
N ASN A 61 -1.24 -10.35 36.90
CA ASN A 61 -0.43 -9.15 36.81
C ASN A 61 -0.45 -8.69 35.34
N LEU A 62 -1.36 -7.77 35.02
CA LEU A 62 -1.53 -7.20 33.69
C LEU A 62 -0.23 -6.57 33.15
N ALA A 63 0.71 -6.18 34.02
CA ALA A 63 2.01 -5.64 33.61
C ALA A 63 2.99 -6.70 33.08
N THR A 64 2.69 -8.00 33.25
CA THR A 64 3.49 -9.13 32.72
C THR A 64 2.80 -9.87 31.57
N LEU A 65 1.59 -9.45 31.19
CA LEU A 65 0.86 -10.03 30.06
C LEU A 65 1.48 -9.54 28.76
N GLN A 66 2.24 -10.42 28.12
CA GLN A 66 2.77 -10.16 26.78
C GLN A 66 1.62 -10.29 25.78
N LEU A 67 1.08 -9.15 25.32
CA LEU A 67 -0.09 -9.10 24.41
C LEU A 67 0.24 -9.52 22.97
N THR A 68 1.52 -9.56 22.62
CA THR A 68 1.99 -9.88 21.28
C THR A 68 3.20 -10.81 21.33
N GLN A 69 3.35 -11.62 20.28
CA GLN A 69 4.51 -12.48 20.08
C GLN A 69 5.17 -12.13 18.74
N GLU A 70 6.49 -12.30 18.72
CA GLU A 70 7.34 -12.08 17.55
C GLU A 70 7.73 -13.41 16.93
N SER A 71 7.81 -13.43 15.61
CA SER A 71 8.22 -14.58 14.82
C SER A 71 8.74 -14.12 13.45
N TYR A 72 9.11 -15.06 12.60
CA TYR A 72 9.42 -14.81 11.21
C TYR A 72 8.61 -15.74 10.32
N LEU A 73 8.45 -15.38 9.05
CA LEU A 73 7.73 -16.19 8.08
C LEU A 73 8.41 -17.54 7.81
N GLN A 74 9.73 -17.60 7.96
CA GLN A 74 10.54 -18.80 7.82
C GLN A 74 11.60 -18.84 8.93
N PRO A 75 11.95 -20.02 9.49
CA PRO A 75 12.91 -20.10 10.59
C PRO A 75 14.31 -19.54 10.28
N ASP A 76 14.73 -19.62 9.02
CA ASP A 76 16.06 -19.20 8.57
C ASP A 76 16.10 -17.74 8.08
N LEU A 77 14.95 -17.06 8.04
CA LEU A 77 14.85 -15.66 7.63
C LEU A 77 14.55 -14.78 8.83
N ASN A 78 15.22 -13.64 8.93
CA ASN A 78 14.98 -12.63 9.97
C ASN A 78 14.19 -11.40 9.44
N PHE A 79 13.49 -11.58 8.31
CA PHE A 79 12.84 -10.52 7.55
C PHE A 79 11.61 -11.05 6.78
N PRO A 80 10.45 -10.36 6.82
CA PRO A 80 10.07 -9.30 7.75
C PRO A 80 9.85 -9.84 9.17
N LEU A 81 9.90 -8.96 10.19
CA LEU A 81 9.44 -9.31 11.53
C LEU A 81 7.94 -9.57 11.49
N VAL A 82 7.46 -10.67 12.06
CA VAL A 82 6.03 -10.98 12.16
C VAL A 82 5.57 -10.78 13.59
N VAL A 83 4.63 -9.86 13.79
CA VAL A 83 4.00 -9.59 15.09
C VAL A 83 2.57 -10.13 15.06
N GLN A 84 2.20 -10.91 16.08
CA GLN A 84 0.86 -11.49 16.22
C GLN A 84 0.32 -11.28 17.63
N PRO A 85 -0.99 -11.14 17.83
CA PRO A 85 -1.56 -11.10 19.17
C PRO A 85 -1.46 -12.49 19.84
N THR A 86 -1.23 -12.52 21.15
CA THR A 86 -1.20 -13.77 21.95
C THR A 86 -2.58 -14.16 22.49
N MET A 87 -3.56 -13.27 22.34
CA MET A 87 -4.94 -13.46 22.78
C MET A 87 -5.92 -12.71 21.88
N ASP A 88 -7.17 -13.15 21.85
CA ASP A 88 -8.22 -12.49 21.08
C ASP A 88 -8.51 -11.08 21.58
N GLY A 89 -8.86 -10.19 20.65
CA GLY A 89 -9.34 -8.84 20.97
C GLY A 89 -8.25 -7.79 21.22
N VAL A 90 -6.96 -8.12 21.03
CA VAL A 90 -5.89 -7.12 21.06
C VAL A 90 -6.12 -6.10 19.94
N ASN A 91 -6.43 -4.86 20.31
CA ASN A 91 -6.62 -3.77 19.35
C ASN A 91 -5.26 -3.27 18.85
N LEU A 92 -4.99 -3.48 17.56
CA LEU A 92 -3.71 -3.12 16.94
C LEU A 92 -3.39 -1.62 17.12
N ALA A 93 -4.31 -0.72 16.78
CA ALA A 93 -4.08 0.72 16.88
C ALA A 93 -3.75 1.17 18.31
N ALA A 94 -4.52 0.73 19.30
CA ALA A 94 -4.32 1.06 20.71
C ALA A 94 -3.01 0.46 21.25
N TRP A 95 -2.73 -0.80 20.94
CA TRP A 95 -1.48 -1.45 21.34
C TRP A 95 -0.27 -0.75 20.71
N SER A 96 -0.30 -0.49 19.41
CA SER A 96 0.80 0.14 18.67
C SER A 96 1.08 1.56 19.14
N LYS A 97 0.04 2.34 19.48
CA LYS A 97 0.21 3.68 20.08
C LYS A 97 1.00 3.64 21.39
N ASN A 98 0.72 2.65 22.25
CA ASN A 98 1.42 2.47 23.53
C ASN A 98 2.81 1.82 23.37
N ASN A 99 3.11 1.24 22.21
CA ASN A 99 4.37 0.55 21.91
C ASN A 99 5.14 1.21 20.76
N ARG A 100 4.88 2.50 20.50
CA ARG A 100 5.40 3.23 19.33
C ARG A 100 6.94 3.25 19.27
N GLU A 101 7.60 3.44 20.42
CA GLU A 101 9.07 3.42 20.49
C GLU A 101 9.64 2.06 20.11
N TYR A 102 9.09 0.99 20.68
CA TYR A 102 9.44 -0.38 20.32
C TYR A 102 9.22 -0.62 18.82
N LEU A 103 8.08 -0.21 18.25
CA LEU A 103 7.80 -0.38 16.83
C LEU A 103 8.77 0.39 15.93
N ASN A 104 9.17 1.61 16.32
CA ASN A 104 10.18 2.37 15.61
C ASN A 104 11.56 1.69 15.68
N THR A 105 11.95 1.14 16.84
CA THR A 105 13.20 0.36 16.98
C THR A 105 13.16 -0.92 16.16
N ALA A 106 12.04 -1.65 16.19
CA ALA A 106 11.84 -2.86 15.41
C ALA A 106 11.87 -2.55 13.90
N LEU A 107 11.22 -1.47 13.46
CA LEU A 107 11.24 -1.06 12.06
C LEU A 107 12.65 -0.65 11.62
N ALA A 108 13.37 0.14 12.41
CA ALA A 108 14.75 0.54 12.10
C ALA A 108 15.68 -0.68 11.98
N LYS A 109 15.45 -1.73 12.77
CA LYS A 109 16.23 -2.96 12.71
C LYS A 109 15.85 -3.82 11.50
N HIS A 110 14.56 -4.13 11.36
CA HIS A 110 14.06 -5.14 10.41
C HIS A 110 13.67 -4.56 9.04
N GLY A 111 13.53 -3.25 8.91
CA GLY A 111 13.03 -2.58 7.70
C GLY A 111 11.53 -2.79 7.42
N ALA A 112 10.98 -3.96 7.73
CA ALA A 112 9.54 -4.23 7.63
C ALA A 112 8.99 -5.10 8.78
N ILE A 113 7.73 -4.84 9.13
CA ILE A 113 6.96 -5.55 10.15
C ILE A 113 5.61 -5.96 9.56
N LEU A 114 5.31 -7.25 9.58
CA LEU A 114 4.01 -7.81 9.23
C LEU A 114 3.18 -8.06 10.50
N PHE A 115 2.08 -7.34 10.64
CA PHE A 115 1.07 -7.55 11.67
C PHE A 115 0.03 -8.53 11.16
N ARG A 116 -0.07 -9.69 11.79
CA ARG A 116 -0.95 -10.78 11.36
C ARG A 116 -1.86 -11.22 12.49
N ASN A 117 -3.07 -11.69 12.13
CA ASN A 117 -4.10 -12.16 13.06
C ASN A 117 -4.67 -11.10 14.02
N PHE A 118 -4.45 -9.81 13.75
CA PHE A 118 -5.15 -8.73 14.44
C PHE A 118 -6.54 -8.48 13.85
N PRO A 119 -7.54 -8.05 14.65
CA PRO A 119 -8.89 -7.75 14.17
C PRO A 119 -8.97 -6.39 13.45
N VAL A 120 -8.35 -6.29 12.26
CA VAL A 120 -8.42 -5.13 11.37
C VAL A 120 -9.49 -5.38 10.29
N ASP A 121 -10.74 -5.12 10.65
CA ASP A 121 -11.94 -5.42 9.84
C ASP A 121 -12.51 -4.18 9.10
N ALA A 122 -11.88 -3.02 9.24
CA ALA A 122 -12.34 -1.78 8.65
C ALA A 122 -11.16 -0.87 8.21
N PRO A 123 -11.29 -0.15 7.08
CA PRO A 123 -10.28 0.82 6.65
C PRO A 123 -9.97 1.91 7.69
N THR A 124 -10.94 2.32 8.49
CA THR A 124 -10.75 3.30 9.57
C THR A 124 -9.81 2.80 10.66
N LYS A 125 -9.91 1.52 11.05
CA LYS A 125 -8.97 0.92 12.03
C LYS A 125 -7.54 0.85 11.48
N PHE A 126 -7.41 0.60 10.18
CA PHE A 126 -6.12 0.63 9.50
C PHE A 126 -5.52 2.05 9.52
N GLU A 127 -6.32 3.07 9.19
CA GLU A 127 -5.89 4.46 9.24
C GLU A 127 -5.50 4.89 10.67
N GLU A 128 -6.31 4.56 11.67
CA GLU A 128 -6.02 4.83 13.09
C GLU A 128 -4.67 4.20 13.52
N PHE A 129 -4.40 2.96 13.10
CA PHE A 129 -3.13 2.31 13.35
C PHE A 129 -1.98 3.05 12.67
N ALA A 130 -2.05 3.27 11.36
CA ALA A 130 -0.98 3.91 10.60
C ALA A 130 -0.67 5.33 11.13
N ALA A 131 -1.72 6.11 11.41
CA ALA A 131 -1.58 7.42 12.05
C ALA A 131 -0.94 7.30 13.43
N GLY A 132 -1.37 6.34 14.26
CA GLY A 132 -0.86 6.13 15.62
C GLY A 132 0.64 5.81 15.70
N VAL A 133 1.24 5.28 14.64
CA VAL A 133 2.69 4.96 14.55
C VAL A 133 3.49 5.88 13.62
N SER A 134 2.85 6.88 13.02
CA SER A 134 3.54 8.00 12.35
C SER A 134 4.18 8.95 13.38
N ALA A 135 5.13 9.79 12.96
CA ALA A 135 5.83 10.70 13.86
C ALA A 135 4.87 11.72 14.51
N ASN A 136 3.98 12.31 13.70
CA ASN A 136 3.11 13.41 14.11
C ASN A 136 1.62 13.04 14.22
N GLY A 137 1.25 11.77 14.04
CA GLY A 137 -0.15 11.38 13.95
C GLY A 137 -0.80 11.73 12.60
N GLU A 138 0.01 12.12 11.60
CA GLU A 138 -0.46 12.60 10.32
C GLU A 138 -0.05 11.65 9.20
N LEU A 139 -1.04 11.24 8.42
CA LEU A 139 -0.83 10.56 7.15
C LEU A 139 -0.78 11.57 6.01
N PHE A 140 -0.10 11.19 4.95
CA PHE A 140 0.06 11.99 3.76
C PHE A 140 -1.21 11.95 2.89
N ASP A 141 -1.73 13.13 2.58
CA ASP A 141 -3.04 13.34 1.95
C ASP A 141 -2.93 13.85 0.51
N GLU A 142 -1.76 13.81 -0.14
CA GLU A 142 -1.60 14.32 -1.51
C GLU A 142 -0.70 13.43 -2.37
N TYR A 143 -1.07 12.16 -2.54
CA TYR A 143 -0.39 11.28 -3.48
C TYR A 143 -1.10 11.24 -4.84
N GLY A 144 -0.60 12.03 -5.81
CA GLY A 144 -1.29 12.32 -7.08
C GLY A 144 -1.57 11.12 -7.99
N ASP A 145 -0.90 9.98 -7.78
CA ASP A 145 -0.97 8.82 -8.67
C ASP A 145 -1.89 7.68 -8.19
N LEU A 146 -2.48 7.76 -6.99
CA LEU A 146 -3.31 6.66 -6.45
C LEU A 146 -4.80 7.05 -6.27
N PRO A 147 -5.75 6.19 -6.68
CA PRO A 147 -7.18 6.46 -6.53
C PRO A 147 -7.66 6.28 -5.07
N ARG A 148 -8.75 6.97 -4.72
CA ARG A 148 -9.39 6.95 -3.38
C ARG A 148 -10.84 6.51 -3.45
N ASP A 149 -11.28 5.72 -2.45
CA ASP A 149 -12.70 5.38 -2.24
C ASP A 149 -13.45 6.48 -1.47
N ASP A 150 -12.80 7.11 -0.49
CA ASP A 150 -13.42 8.07 0.43
C ASP A 150 -12.48 9.30 0.59
N PRO A 151 -12.92 10.52 0.23
CA PRO A 151 -12.11 11.72 0.41
C PRO A 151 -11.85 12.08 1.89
N GLY A 152 -12.54 11.47 2.85
CA GLY A 152 -12.33 11.68 4.28
C GLY A 152 -11.23 10.82 4.91
N LEU A 153 -10.73 9.78 4.21
CA LEU A 153 -9.70 8.88 4.71
C LEU A 153 -8.38 9.11 3.96
N LYS A 154 -7.26 9.15 4.67
CA LYS A 154 -5.91 9.33 4.09
C LYS A 154 -5.30 8.00 3.65
N ILE A 155 -6.11 7.19 2.98
CA ILE A 155 -5.78 5.85 2.49
C ILE A 155 -6.07 5.75 0.99
N TYR A 156 -5.26 4.96 0.30
CA TYR A 156 -5.28 4.85 -1.16
C TYR A 156 -5.50 3.39 -1.57
N HIS A 157 -6.05 3.16 -2.76
CA HIS A 157 -5.90 1.83 -3.37
C HIS A 157 -4.50 1.66 -3.93
N SER A 158 -4.05 0.41 -4.03
CA SER A 158 -2.88 0.09 -4.85
C SER A 158 -3.09 0.50 -6.31
N THR A 159 -2.00 0.84 -7.00
CA THR A 159 -1.96 1.23 -8.41
C THR A 159 -2.86 0.35 -9.29
N PRO A 160 -3.83 0.92 -10.04
CA PRO A 160 -4.63 0.18 -11.01
C PRO A 160 -3.71 -0.39 -12.10
N TYR A 161 -3.51 -1.70 -12.10
CA TYR A 161 -2.63 -2.37 -13.04
C TYR A 161 -3.19 -3.76 -13.39
N PRO A 162 -3.11 -4.21 -14.67
CA PRO A 162 -3.69 -5.48 -15.11
C PRO A 162 -3.29 -6.63 -14.18
N ALA A 163 -4.25 -7.47 -13.78
CA ALA A 163 -4.03 -8.50 -12.76
C ALA A 163 -2.98 -9.55 -13.18
N ASP A 164 -2.83 -9.76 -14.48
CA ASP A 164 -1.90 -10.71 -15.12
C ASP A 164 -0.47 -10.17 -15.28
N LYS A 165 -0.22 -8.91 -14.95
CA LYS A 165 1.10 -8.26 -15.08
C LYS A 165 1.75 -7.99 -13.72
N SER A 166 3.08 -7.96 -13.67
CA SER A 166 3.81 -7.58 -12.45
C SER A 166 3.98 -6.07 -12.34
N ILE A 167 3.93 -5.53 -11.14
CA ILE A 167 4.55 -4.23 -10.84
C ILE A 167 5.94 -4.55 -10.30
N LEU A 168 7.00 -4.07 -10.96
CA LEU A 168 8.39 -4.40 -10.62
C LEU A 168 8.85 -3.68 -9.33
N PHE A 169 10.00 -4.07 -8.80
CA PHE A 169 10.48 -3.57 -7.52
C PHE A 169 10.81 -2.07 -7.59
N HIS A 170 10.41 -1.36 -6.54
CA HIS A 170 10.66 0.06 -6.39
C HIS A 170 10.57 0.48 -4.92
N ASN A 171 11.24 1.58 -4.59
CA ASN A 171 10.95 2.37 -3.41
C ASN A 171 9.98 3.49 -3.78
N GLU A 172 8.87 3.64 -3.06
CA GLU A 172 7.82 4.60 -3.35
C GLU A 172 8.38 6.03 -3.50
N SER A 173 8.01 6.71 -4.60
CA SER A 173 8.44 8.07 -4.94
C SER A 173 9.96 8.34 -4.98
N SER A 174 10.85 7.33 -5.04
CA SER A 174 12.30 7.59 -5.05
C SER A 174 12.81 8.29 -6.32
N HIS A 175 11.95 8.44 -7.33
CA HIS A 175 12.21 9.22 -8.54
C HIS A 175 11.78 10.71 -8.40
N MET A 176 11.25 11.11 -7.24
CA MET A 176 10.76 12.46 -6.94
C MET A 176 11.64 13.15 -5.87
N HIS A 177 11.46 14.46 -5.71
CA HIS A 177 12.21 15.29 -4.75
C HIS A 177 11.78 15.10 -3.28
N ARG A 178 10.71 14.33 -3.06
CA ARG A 178 10.17 13.99 -1.74
C ARG A 178 9.55 12.60 -1.79
N TRP A 179 9.62 11.87 -0.69
CA TRP A 179 9.10 10.51 -0.58
C TRP A 179 8.61 10.23 0.85
N PRO A 180 7.68 9.29 1.05
CA PRO A 180 7.34 8.84 2.40
C PRO A 180 8.49 8.01 2.98
N LEU A 181 8.82 8.23 4.26
CA LEU A 181 9.71 7.32 4.98
C LEU A 181 8.99 6.03 5.36
N LYS A 182 7.72 6.13 5.76
CA LYS A 182 6.92 4.96 6.16
C LYS A 182 5.77 4.73 5.20
N GLN A 183 5.56 3.46 4.88
CA GLN A 183 4.44 3.00 4.07
C GLN A 183 3.79 1.79 4.73
N TRP A 184 2.47 1.70 4.58
CA TRP A 184 1.70 0.56 5.05
C TRP A 184 0.85 -0.03 3.94
N PHE A 185 0.73 -1.36 3.93
CA PHE A 185 -0.17 -2.11 3.07
C PHE A 185 -1.15 -2.91 3.94
N TYR A 186 -2.44 -2.72 3.74
CA TYR A 186 -3.50 -3.43 4.45
C TYR A 186 -4.29 -4.34 3.51
N CYS A 187 -4.31 -5.63 3.82
CA CYS A 187 -5.07 -6.61 3.07
C CYS A 187 -6.53 -6.64 3.53
N VAL A 188 -7.38 -5.92 2.78
CA VAL A 188 -8.84 -6.04 2.92
C VAL A 188 -9.31 -7.38 2.37
N LYS A 189 -8.78 -7.77 1.20
CA LYS A 189 -9.09 -9.04 0.55
C LYS A 189 -7.86 -9.62 -0.13
N ALA A 190 -7.44 -10.80 0.32
CA ALA A 190 -6.39 -11.58 -0.31
C ALA A 190 -6.86 -12.10 -1.68
N SER A 191 -5.92 -12.26 -2.61
CA SER A 191 -6.17 -12.86 -3.93
C SER A 191 -6.53 -14.34 -3.81
N GLU A 192 -7.29 -14.83 -4.79
CA GLU A 192 -7.67 -16.25 -4.87
C GLU A 192 -6.47 -17.15 -5.23
N GLY A 193 -5.49 -16.58 -5.95
CA GLY A 193 -4.21 -17.20 -6.24
C GLY A 193 -3.12 -16.16 -6.50
N LYS A 194 -1.86 -16.51 -6.19
CA LYS A 194 -0.68 -15.63 -6.33
C LYS A 194 -0.88 -14.27 -5.64
N GLY A 195 -0.45 -13.15 -6.23
CA GLY A 195 -0.74 -11.79 -5.75
C GLY A 195 0.00 -11.35 -4.50
N ALA A 196 1.18 -11.93 -4.25
CA ALA A 196 2.08 -11.46 -3.21
C ALA A 196 2.45 -9.98 -3.45
N THR A 197 2.86 -9.32 -2.38
CA THR A 197 3.64 -8.08 -2.45
C THR A 197 5.08 -8.48 -2.08
N PRO A 198 5.93 -8.89 -3.05
CA PRO A 198 7.31 -9.21 -2.76
C PRO A 198 8.02 -8.00 -2.17
N ILE A 199 8.89 -8.22 -1.20
CA ILE A 199 9.71 -7.18 -0.57
C ILE A 199 11.17 -7.60 -0.55
N ILE A 200 12.07 -6.64 -0.68
CA ILE A 200 13.52 -6.82 -0.60
C ILE A 200 14.11 -5.82 0.40
N ASP A 201 15.21 -6.21 1.06
CA ASP A 201 16.02 -5.28 1.84
C ASP A 201 17.07 -4.63 0.92
N CYS A 202 16.93 -3.32 0.71
CA CYS A 202 17.83 -2.51 -0.10
C CYS A 202 19.23 -2.38 0.52
N ARG A 203 19.40 -2.64 1.83
CA ARG A 203 20.72 -2.72 2.49
C ARG A 203 21.43 -4.00 2.09
N GLU A 204 20.71 -5.13 2.06
CA GLU A 204 21.26 -6.39 1.56
C GLU A 204 21.63 -6.28 0.09
N THR A 205 20.77 -5.63 -0.71
CA THR A 205 21.07 -5.38 -2.13
C THR A 205 22.32 -4.52 -2.29
N TYR A 206 22.44 -3.42 -1.54
CA TYR A 206 23.63 -2.57 -1.55
C TYR A 206 24.91 -3.37 -1.26
N ASN A 207 24.87 -4.29 -0.29
CA ASN A 207 26.02 -5.12 0.08
C ASN A 207 26.32 -6.25 -0.92
N ALA A 208 25.31 -6.71 -1.66
CA ALA A 208 25.43 -7.86 -2.57
C ALA A 208 25.83 -7.48 -4.00
N LEU A 209 25.59 -6.24 -4.43
CA LEU A 209 26.03 -5.72 -5.73
C LEU A 209 27.55 -5.59 -5.81
N ASP A 210 28.10 -5.62 -7.02
CA ASP A 210 29.51 -5.30 -7.26
C ASP A 210 29.84 -3.92 -6.65
N PRO A 211 30.84 -3.81 -5.74
CA PRO A 211 31.25 -2.53 -5.17
C PRO A 211 31.55 -1.44 -6.20
N ALA A 212 32.09 -1.80 -7.37
CA ALA A 212 32.35 -0.85 -8.45
C ALA A 212 31.05 -0.31 -9.08
N LEU A 213 30.01 -1.15 -9.18
CA LEU A 213 28.69 -0.74 -9.65
C LEU A 213 28.00 0.18 -8.63
N VAL A 214 28.08 -0.17 -7.35
CA VAL A 214 27.57 0.65 -6.25
C VAL A 214 28.24 2.02 -6.24
N GLN A 215 29.58 2.08 -6.35
CA GLN A 215 30.32 3.33 -6.41
C GLN A 215 29.89 4.18 -7.61
N ARG A 216 29.73 3.57 -8.78
CA ARG A 216 29.24 4.26 -9.98
C ARG A 216 27.87 4.89 -9.75
N PHE A 217 26.93 4.15 -9.14
CA PHE A 217 25.60 4.67 -8.81
C PHE A 217 25.65 5.78 -7.74
N ALA A 218 26.54 5.67 -6.74
CA ALA A 218 26.71 6.68 -5.71
C ALA A 218 27.28 8.00 -6.29
N GLU A 219 28.27 7.91 -7.18
CA GLU A 219 28.91 9.07 -7.82
C GLU A 219 28.01 9.69 -8.88
N LYS A 220 27.50 8.87 -9.81
CA LYS A 220 26.73 9.36 -10.95
C LYS A 220 25.29 9.69 -10.61
N LYS A 221 24.70 9.09 -9.57
CA LYS A 221 23.25 9.19 -9.27
C LYS A 221 22.39 8.68 -10.44
N LEU A 222 21.09 8.98 -10.43
CA LEU A 222 20.14 8.62 -11.49
C LEU A 222 19.49 9.87 -12.06
N LEU A 223 19.34 9.94 -13.37
CA LEU A 223 18.54 10.94 -14.06
C LEU A 223 17.24 10.28 -14.52
N TYR A 224 16.12 10.65 -13.90
CA TYR A 224 14.80 10.27 -14.37
C TYR A 224 14.30 11.27 -15.40
N VAL A 225 13.93 10.77 -16.58
CA VAL A 225 13.35 11.57 -17.66
C VAL A 225 11.92 11.11 -17.89
N ARG A 226 10.99 12.06 -17.90
CA ARG A 226 9.58 11.80 -18.16
C ARG A 226 9.05 12.74 -19.23
N ASN A 227 8.45 12.17 -20.25
CA ASN A 227 7.74 12.89 -21.30
C ASN A 227 6.24 12.68 -21.10
N PHE A 228 5.54 13.73 -20.67
CA PHE A 228 4.08 13.76 -20.58
C PHE A 228 3.50 13.95 -21.97
N ILE A 229 3.24 12.84 -22.66
CA ILE A 229 2.69 12.80 -24.03
C ILE A 229 1.23 12.36 -23.94
N GLU A 230 0.33 13.20 -24.45
CA GLU A 230 -1.10 12.92 -24.47
C GLU A 230 -1.40 11.58 -25.16
N GLY A 231 -2.19 10.73 -24.49
CA GLY A 231 -2.63 9.43 -25.01
C GLY A 231 -1.66 8.28 -24.79
N LEU A 232 -0.47 8.52 -24.22
CA LEU A 232 0.54 7.49 -23.99
C LEU A 232 0.79 7.21 -22.51
N ASP A 233 0.69 8.24 -21.67
CA ASP A 233 0.71 8.16 -20.20
C ASP A 233 -0.32 9.16 -19.64
N VAL A 234 -0.42 9.27 -18.32
CA VAL A 234 -1.18 10.34 -17.66
C VAL A 234 -0.73 11.72 -18.19
N SER A 235 -1.68 12.60 -18.46
CA SER A 235 -1.39 13.95 -18.93
C SER A 235 -0.70 14.77 -17.84
N TRP A 236 0.10 15.79 -18.23
CA TRP A 236 0.72 16.69 -17.25
C TRP A 236 -0.34 17.38 -16.39
N GLN A 237 -1.52 17.69 -16.95
CA GLN A 237 -2.59 18.34 -16.20
C GLN A 237 -3.14 17.46 -15.08
N GLN A 238 -3.31 16.17 -15.36
CA GLN A 238 -3.76 15.20 -14.35
C GLN A 238 -2.68 14.97 -13.31
N PHE A 239 -1.42 14.83 -13.73
CA PHE A 239 -0.30 14.61 -12.83
C PHE A 239 -0.06 15.78 -11.86
N PHE A 240 0.00 17.01 -12.38
CA PHE A 240 0.18 18.23 -11.58
C PHE A 240 -1.14 18.81 -11.02
N GLN A 241 -2.28 18.17 -11.32
CA GLN A 241 -3.62 18.59 -10.92
C GLN A 241 -3.94 20.06 -11.24
N THR A 242 -3.49 20.53 -12.40
CA THR A 242 -3.66 21.93 -12.85
C THR A 242 -3.69 22.02 -14.36
N SER A 243 -4.40 23.02 -14.90
CA SER A 243 -4.37 23.34 -16.33
C SER A 243 -3.48 24.55 -16.65
N LYS A 244 -2.76 25.10 -15.65
CA LYS A 244 -1.93 26.30 -15.79
C LYS A 244 -0.46 25.92 -15.85
N LYS A 245 0.21 26.23 -16.95
CA LYS A 245 1.65 25.94 -17.14
C LYS A 245 2.49 26.59 -16.06
N GLU A 246 2.17 27.84 -15.69
CA GLU A 246 2.92 28.62 -14.71
C GLU A 246 2.98 27.93 -13.34
N ARG A 247 1.91 27.20 -12.96
CA ARG A 247 1.87 26.41 -11.72
C ARG A 247 2.80 25.20 -11.77
N VAL A 248 2.91 24.57 -12.94
CA VAL A 248 3.86 23.46 -13.16
C VAL A 248 5.30 23.98 -13.10
N GLU A 249 5.56 25.13 -13.70
CA GLU A 249 6.89 25.77 -13.69
C GLU A 249 7.31 26.22 -12.29
N GLU A 250 6.37 26.73 -11.49
CA GLU A 250 6.57 27.00 -10.05
C GLU A 250 6.95 25.71 -9.31
N TYR A 251 6.14 24.66 -9.45
CA TYR A 251 6.41 23.36 -8.83
C TYR A 251 7.78 22.81 -9.21
N CYS A 252 8.12 22.81 -10.51
CA CYS A 252 9.39 22.31 -10.99
C CYS A 252 10.56 23.10 -10.41
N ARG A 253 10.47 24.43 -10.33
CA ARG A 253 11.52 25.27 -9.72
C ARG A 253 11.68 24.99 -8.22
N ASP A 254 10.58 24.86 -7.48
CA ASP A 254 10.61 24.57 -6.04
C ASP A 254 11.19 23.18 -5.75
N ALA A 255 10.95 22.23 -6.66
CA ALA A 255 11.41 20.85 -6.60
C ALA A 255 12.80 20.61 -7.22
N SER A 256 13.46 21.64 -7.78
CA SER A 256 14.69 21.50 -8.56
C SER A 256 14.59 20.49 -9.72
N ILE A 257 13.45 20.49 -10.41
CA ILE A 257 13.17 19.69 -11.60
C ILE A 257 13.42 20.55 -12.83
N GLU A 258 14.25 20.06 -13.75
CA GLU A 258 14.40 20.67 -15.08
C GLU A 258 13.17 20.35 -15.92
N PHE A 259 12.68 21.31 -16.69
CA PHE A 259 11.50 21.13 -17.53
C PHE A 259 11.64 21.82 -18.89
N GLU A 260 10.98 21.25 -19.89
CA GLU A 260 10.92 21.76 -21.26
C GLU A 260 9.53 21.53 -21.84
N TRP A 261 8.88 22.59 -22.32
CA TRP A 261 7.65 22.48 -23.09
C TRP A 261 7.98 22.23 -24.57
N LYS A 262 7.80 20.99 -25.04
CA LYS A 262 7.97 20.63 -26.45
C LYS A 262 6.76 21.03 -27.31
N SER A 263 5.58 21.13 -26.68
CA SER A 263 4.38 21.71 -27.29
C SER A 263 3.37 22.11 -26.19
N GLU A 264 2.17 22.56 -26.58
CA GLU A 264 1.06 22.80 -25.64
C GLU A 264 0.64 21.57 -24.83
N ARG A 265 0.86 20.36 -25.37
CA ARG A 265 0.41 19.09 -24.78
C ARG A 265 1.56 18.13 -24.48
N HIS A 266 2.81 18.59 -24.60
CA HIS A 266 4.01 17.79 -24.34
C HIS A 266 4.95 18.56 -23.42
N LEU A 267 5.08 18.05 -22.20
CA LEU A 267 6.05 18.49 -21.20
C LEU A 267 7.12 17.40 -21.03
N LYS A 268 8.39 17.78 -21.10
CA LYS A 268 9.50 16.94 -20.65
C LYS A 268 9.95 17.43 -19.29
N THR A 269 10.17 16.52 -18.35
CA THR A 269 10.79 16.80 -17.05
C THR A 269 12.00 15.91 -16.84
N GLN A 270 13.03 16.47 -16.21
CA GLN A 270 14.27 15.77 -15.88
C GLN A 270 14.64 16.03 -14.42
N GLN A 271 14.92 14.96 -13.68
CA GLN A 271 15.28 15.07 -12.28
C GLN A 271 16.42 14.12 -11.92
N VAL A 272 17.47 14.67 -11.30
CA VAL A 272 18.56 13.87 -10.73
C VAL A 272 18.22 13.46 -9.30
N CYS A 273 18.15 12.16 -9.06
CA CYS A 273 17.82 11.55 -7.78
C CYS A 273 18.94 10.60 -7.33
N PRO A 274 19.13 10.39 -6.01
CA PRO A 274 20.09 9.40 -5.54
C PRO A 274 19.73 7.99 -6.03
N ALA A 275 20.74 7.16 -6.33
CA ALA A 275 20.60 5.71 -6.46
C ALA A 275 20.86 4.97 -5.15
N VAL A 276 21.70 5.58 -4.31
CA VAL A 276 22.13 5.06 -3.02
C VAL A 276 21.94 6.17 -2.01
N VAL A 277 21.35 5.84 -0.87
CA VAL A 277 21.08 6.79 0.21
C VAL A 277 21.65 6.28 1.53
N ARG A 278 22.05 7.20 2.40
CA ARG A 278 22.32 6.91 3.80
C ARG A 278 21.03 7.12 4.57
N HIS A 279 20.55 6.07 5.24
CA HIS A 279 19.32 6.14 6.03
C HIS A 279 19.49 7.11 7.21
N PRO A 280 18.58 8.07 7.44
CA PRO A 280 18.82 9.17 8.38
C PRO A 280 18.74 8.72 9.85
N ILE A 281 18.06 7.61 10.14
CA ILE A 281 17.89 7.09 11.51
C ILE A 281 18.97 6.04 11.84
N THR A 282 19.24 5.11 10.92
CA THR A 282 20.17 3.99 11.18
C THR A 282 21.59 4.25 10.70
N GLY A 283 21.78 5.21 9.80
CA GLY A 283 23.08 5.51 9.20
C GLY A 283 23.56 4.47 8.18
N GLU A 284 22.77 3.43 7.91
CA GLU A 284 23.09 2.37 6.96
C GLU A 284 22.94 2.85 5.51
N MET A 285 23.71 2.27 4.61
CA MET A 285 23.58 2.55 3.17
C MET A 285 22.50 1.64 2.57
N SER A 286 21.71 2.20 1.66
CA SER A 286 20.59 1.52 1.01
C SER A 286 20.56 1.81 -0.48
N PHE A 287 20.32 0.78 -1.30
CA PHE A 287 20.10 0.92 -2.75
C PHE A 287 18.65 1.35 -3.01
N PHE A 288 18.42 2.66 -3.11
CA PHE A 288 17.10 3.29 -3.10
C PHE A 288 16.79 3.90 -4.47
N ASN A 289 15.89 3.28 -5.23
CA ASN A 289 15.58 3.71 -6.60
C ASN A 289 14.28 3.10 -7.15
N GLN A 290 13.90 3.53 -8.36
CA GLN A 290 12.83 2.92 -9.17
C GLN A 290 13.34 2.59 -10.58
N ILE A 291 14.55 2.05 -10.71
CA ILE A 291 15.15 1.72 -12.02
C ILE A 291 14.23 0.78 -12.80
N GLN A 292 13.71 -0.27 -12.18
CA GLN A 292 12.88 -1.27 -12.85
C GLN A 292 11.54 -0.73 -13.36
N LEU A 293 11.01 0.36 -12.79
CA LEU A 293 9.76 0.98 -13.26
C LEU A 293 9.97 1.99 -14.39
N HIS A 294 11.21 2.41 -14.65
CA HIS A 294 11.51 3.47 -15.60
C HIS A 294 12.38 3.01 -16.77
N HIS A 295 13.34 2.12 -16.54
CA HIS A 295 14.28 1.74 -17.57
C HIS A 295 13.60 0.97 -18.70
N ILE A 296 13.83 1.37 -19.95
CA ILE A 296 13.16 0.79 -21.10
C ILE A 296 13.37 -0.73 -21.25
N SER A 297 14.51 -1.26 -20.78
CA SER A 297 14.78 -2.69 -20.84
C SER A 297 13.85 -3.54 -19.95
N CYS A 298 13.13 -2.92 -19.02
CA CYS A 298 12.15 -3.59 -18.15
C CYS A 298 10.77 -3.74 -18.79
N LEU A 299 10.53 -3.14 -19.97
CA LEU A 299 9.32 -3.37 -20.74
C LEU A 299 9.35 -4.74 -21.43
N ASP A 300 8.16 -5.34 -21.62
CA ASP A 300 7.99 -6.51 -22.48
C ASP A 300 8.64 -6.24 -23.86
N ALA A 301 9.35 -7.23 -24.41
CA ALA A 301 10.18 -7.04 -25.61
C ALA A 301 9.40 -6.44 -26.80
N GLU A 302 8.16 -6.87 -27.02
CA GLU A 302 7.29 -6.34 -28.07
C GLU A 302 6.96 -4.85 -27.82
N VAL A 303 6.64 -4.49 -26.57
CA VAL A 303 6.34 -3.11 -26.17
C VAL A 303 7.58 -2.24 -26.31
N ARG A 304 8.74 -2.71 -25.82
CA ARG A 304 10.04 -2.04 -25.98
C ARG A 304 10.34 -1.75 -27.45
N ASN A 305 10.24 -2.76 -28.31
CA ASN A 305 10.52 -2.62 -29.75
C ASN A 305 9.55 -1.64 -30.41
N SER A 306 8.26 -1.69 -30.05
CA SER A 306 7.26 -0.74 -30.55
C SER A 306 7.61 0.68 -30.14
N MET A 307 7.96 0.91 -28.87
CA MET A 307 8.35 2.25 -28.36
C MET A 307 9.58 2.79 -29.10
N LEU A 308 10.63 1.98 -29.26
CA LEU A 308 11.86 2.38 -29.95
C LEU A 308 11.68 2.60 -31.46
N SER A 309 10.64 2.03 -32.07
CA SER A 309 10.31 2.30 -33.47
C SER A 309 9.58 3.63 -33.68
N MET A 310 8.93 4.13 -32.63
CA MET A 310 8.09 5.34 -32.67
C MET A 310 8.80 6.57 -32.09
N PHE A 311 9.69 6.37 -31.12
CA PHE A 311 10.33 7.44 -30.36
C PHE A 311 11.85 7.29 -30.39
N SER A 312 12.53 8.44 -30.37
CA SER A 312 13.92 8.48 -29.92
C SER A 312 13.97 8.11 -28.42
N GLU A 313 15.11 7.63 -27.93
CA GLU A 313 15.24 7.21 -26.53
C GLU A 313 14.95 8.37 -25.54
N GLU A 314 15.32 9.60 -25.90
CA GLU A 314 15.08 10.80 -25.09
C GLU A 314 13.62 11.27 -25.09
N ASP A 315 12.82 10.82 -26.06
CA ASP A 315 11.39 11.12 -26.23
C ASP A 315 10.49 10.03 -25.65
N LEU A 316 11.06 8.93 -25.13
CA LEU A 316 10.29 7.88 -24.46
C LEU A 316 9.45 8.47 -23.31
N PRO A 317 8.24 7.95 -23.05
CA PRO A 317 7.37 8.44 -21.99
C PRO A 317 8.06 8.49 -20.63
N ARG A 318 8.87 7.46 -20.34
CA ARG A 318 9.69 7.34 -19.14
C ARG A 318 10.98 6.62 -19.53
N ASN A 319 12.11 7.12 -19.05
CA ASN A 319 13.36 6.39 -19.02
C ASN A 319 14.22 6.85 -17.83
N VAL A 320 15.24 6.07 -17.48
CA VAL A 320 16.22 6.42 -16.44
C VAL A 320 17.63 6.19 -16.95
N TYR A 321 18.50 7.15 -16.65
CA TYR A 321 19.90 7.18 -17.05
C TYR A 321 20.78 7.31 -15.81
N TYR A 322 22.09 7.19 -15.97
CA TYR A 322 23.00 7.75 -14.98
C TYR A 322 22.78 9.27 -14.88
N GLY A 323 23.08 9.87 -13.72
CA GLY A 323 22.80 11.29 -13.49
C GLY A 323 23.57 12.27 -14.39
N ASP A 324 24.60 11.78 -15.10
CA ASP A 324 25.31 12.53 -16.16
C ASP A 324 24.64 12.43 -17.54
N GLY A 325 23.50 11.74 -17.64
CA GLY A 325 22.75 11.52 -18.88
C GLY A 325 23.22 10.31 -19.71
N THR A 326 24.27 9.60 -19.29
CA THR A 326 24.70 8.38 -20.00
C THR A 326 23.74 7.21 -19.76
N PRO A 327 23.46 6.36 -20.77
CA PRO A 327 22.58 5.20 -20.60
C PRO A 327 23.08 4.24 -19.53
N ILE A 328 22.14 3.67 -18.77
CA ILE A 328 22.43 2.51 -17.92
C ILE A 328 22.41 1.28 -18.83
N GLU A 329 23.43 0.44 -18.73
CA GLU A 329 23.52 -0.71 -19.62
C GLU A 329 22.42 -1.74 -19.30
N ASP A 330 21.80 -2.32 -20.34
CA ASP A 330 20.78 -3.38 -20.19
C ASP A 330 21.27 -4.53 -19.29
N SER A 331 22.56 -4.87 -19.37
CA SER A 331 23.18 -5.91 -18.53
C SER A 331 23.22 -5.55 -17.06
N VAL A 332 23.41 -4.26 -16.72
CA VAL A 332 23.36 -3.76 -15.34
C VAL A 332 21.96 -3.89 -14.79
N VAL A 333 20.94 -3.50 -15.57
CA VAL A 333 19.53 -3.64 -15.17
C VAL A 333 19.13 -5.10 -15.01
N ALA A 334 19.63 -5.99 -15.87
CA ALA A 334 19.42 -7.43 -15.76
C ALA A 334 20.09 -8.02 -14.50
N GLU A 335 21.31 -7.59 -14.14
CA GLU A 335 21.99 -7.99 -12.90
C GLU A 335 21.19 -7.56 -11.67
N ILE A 336 20.76 -6.30 -11.59
CA ILE A 336 19.91 -5.79 -10.51
C ILE A 336 18.62 -6.60 -10.41
N SER A 337 17.98 -6.88 -11.54
CA SER A 337 16.72 -7.62 -11.58
C SER A 337 16.88 -9.06 -11.10
N ALA A 338 17.94 -9.73 -11.50
CA ALA A 338 18.26 -11.09 -11.04
C ALA A 338 18.57 -11.12 -9.53
N LEU A 339 19.26 -10.10 -9.02
CA LEU A 339 19.54 -9.98 -7.58
C LEU A 339 18.25 -9.76 -6.79
N TYR A 340 17.39 -8.83 -7.21
CA TYR A 340 16.11 -8.56 -6.56
C TYR A 340 15.25 -9.82 -6.46
N GLU A 341 15.12 -10.56 -7.58
CA GLU A 341 14.36 -11.82 -7.59
C GLU A 341 14.93 -12.89 -6.65
N LYS A 342 16.27 -12.96 -6.56
CA LYS A 342 16.97 -13.90 -5.68
C LYS A 342 16.75 -13.61 -4.20
N VAL A 343 16.69 -12.34 -3.80
CA VAL A 343 16.59 -11.92 -2.39
C VAL A 343 15.17 -11.59 -1.96
N ALA A 344 14.21 -11.58 -2.89
CA ALA A 344 12.82 -11.25 -2.60
C ALA A 344 12.16 -12.23 -1.63
N VAL A 345 11.61 -11.68 -0.55
CA VAL A 345 10.72 -12.39 0.35
C VAL A 345 9.30 -12.24 -0.17
N ARG A 346 8.66 -13.39 -0.44
CA ARG A 346 7.28 -13.50 -0.90
C ARG A 346 6.44 -14.19 0.15
N PHE A 347 5.28 -13.62 0.43
CA PHE A 347 4.32 -14.22 1.35
C PHE A 347 2.90 -14.09 0.82
N HIS A 348 2.07 -15.05 1.21
CA HIS A 348 0.65 -14.98 0.92
C HIS A 348 -0.03 -14.05 1.92
N TRP A 349 -0.78 -13.10 1.39
CA TRP A 349 -1.61 -12.19 2.17
C TRP A 349 -2.74 -12.94 2.87
N GLN A 350 -3.06 -12.56 4.09
CA GLN A 350 -4.28 -12.95 4.80
C GLN A 350 -5.16 -11.71 4.96
N ALA A 351 -6.48 -11.88 4.92
CA ALA A 351 -7.38 -10.76 5.21
C ALA A 351 -7.12 -10.26 6.65
N GLY A 352 -6.98 -8.95 6.83
CA GLY A 352 -6.61 -8.36 8.12
C GLY A 352 -5.11 -8.11 8.30
N ASP A 353 -4.25 -8.71 7.47
CA ASP A 353 -2.81 -8.45 7.54
C ASP A 353 -2.51 -6.99 7.26
N VAL A 354 -1.57 -6.42 8.02
CA VAL A 354 -0.99 -5.10 7.74
C VAL A 354 0.53 -5.24 7.67
N LEU A 355 1.13 -4.88 6.55
CA LEU A 355 2.58 -4.71 6.41
C LEU A 355 2.93 -3.25 6.64
N MET A 356 3.85 -2.97 7.55
CA MET A 356 4.51 -1.68 7.72
C MET A 356 5.94 -1.80 7.22
N LEU A 357 6.41 -0.85 6.42
CA LEU A 357 7.79 -0.83 5.94
C LEU A 357 8.41 0.56 6.02
N ASP A 358 9.73 0.57 6.16
CA ASP A 358 10.58 1.73 5.91
C ASP A 358 10.91 1.77 4.42
N ASN A 359 10.36 2.77 3.74
CA ASN A 359 10.43 2.90 2.29
C ASN A 359 11.86 3.20 1.79
N MET A 360 12.74 3.72 2.65
CA MET A 360 14.15 3.91 2.29
C MET A 360 14.96 2.62 2.41
N MET A 361 14.52 1.66 3.22
CA MET A 361 15.17 0.36 3.37
C MET A 361 14.55 -0.73 2.51
N ILE A 362 13.26 -0.66 2.22
CA ILE A 362 12.51 -1.76 1.63
C ILE A 362 11.93 -1.34 0.28
N ALA A 363 12.39 -2.00 -0.78
CA ALA A 363 11.72 -1.97 -2.06
C ALA A 363 10.63 -3.05 -2.10
N HIS A 364 9.54 -2.76 -2.81
CA HIS A 364 8.40 -3.66 -2.93
C HIS A 364 7.93 -3.78 -4.38
N ALA A 365 7.24 -4.87 -4.67
CA ALA A 365 6.68 -5.21 -5.97
C ALA A 365 5.24 -5.70 -5.82
N ARG A 366 4.61 -6.04 -6.95
CA ARG A 366 3.33 -6.77 -6.97
C ARG A 366 3.42 -7.90 -7.98
N ASP A 367 3.32 -9.14 -7.51
CA ASP A 367 3.22 -10.30 -8.39
C ASP A 367 1.85 -10.31 -9.10
N PRO A 368 1.72 -10.98 -10.27
CA PRO A 368 0.44 -11.23 -10.90
C PRO A 368 -0.50 -11.99 -9.95
N PHE A 369 -1.80 -11.81 -10.11
CA PHE A 369 -2.80 -12.43 -9.25
C PHE A 369 -4.03 -12.93 -10.01
N GLU A 370 -4.73 -13.86 -9.38
CA GLU A 370 -5.97 -14.44 -9.88
C GLU A 370 -7.16 -13.96 -9.04
N GLY A 371 -8.30 -13.78 -9.73
CA GLY A 371 -9.55 -13.36 -9.11
C GLY A 371 -9.51 -11.91 -8.63
N THR A 372 -10.04 -11.68 -7.42
CA THR A 372 -10.13 -10.34 -6.83
C THR A 372 -9.11 -10.12 -5.73
N ARG A 373 -8.56 -8.91 -5.63
CA ARG A 373 -7.55 -8.52 -4.63
C ARG A 373 -7.80 -7.07 -4.20
N LYS A 374 -7.82 -6.78 -2.90
CA LYS A 374 -7.96 -5.42 -2.37
C LYS A 374 -6.93 -5.15 -1.28
N ILE A 375 -5.92 -4.35 -1.63
CA ILE A 375 -4.90 -3.83 -0.71
C ILE A 375 -5.06 -2.31 -0.62
N LEU A 376 -5.14 -1.79 0.60
CA LEU A 376 -5.13 -0.35 0.87
C LEU A 376 -3.73 0.09 1.30
N VAL A 377 -3.39 1.33 1.01
CA VAL A 377 -2.07 1.91 1.27
C VAL A 377 -2.22 3.15 2.14
N ALA A 378 -1.31 3.32 3.09
CA ALA A 378 -1.12 4.57 3.83
C ALA A 378 0.36 4.97 3.77
N MET A 379 0.66 6.26 3.89
CA MET A 379 2.01 6.80 3.80
C MET A 379 2.17 7.93 4.82
N ALA A 380 3.35 8.07 5.41
CA ALA A 380 3.64 9.10 6.39
C ALA A 380 5.12 9.48 6.41
N ASP A 381 5.44 10.46 7.27
CA ASP A 381 6.80 10.88 7.58
C ASP A 381 7.57 11.28 6.30
N ILE A 382 7.05 12.28 5.57
CA ILE A 382 7.61 12.73 4.29
C ILE A 382 9.03 13.28 4.48
N MET A 383 9.94 12.78 3.66
CA MET A 383 11.33 13.19 3.56
C MET A 383 11.52 14.03 2.29
N TYR A 384 12.48 14.95 2.34
CA TYR A 384 12.84 15.78 1.18
C TYR A 384 14.27 15.49 0.75
N GLN A 385 14.49 15.36 -0.56
CA GLN A 385 15.80 15.06 -1.14
C GLN A 385 16.87 16.06 -0.71
N LYS A 386 16.52 17.34 -0.57
CA LYS A 386 17.41 18.41 -0.12
C LYS A 386 18.02 18.18 1.27
N ASP A 387 17.41 17.33 2.09
CA ASP A 387 17.90 17.00 3.44
C ASP A 387 19.01 15.94 3.40
N PHE A 388 19.30 15.37 2.21
CA PHE A 388 20.29 14.31 1.98
C PHE A 388 21.43 14.70 1.04
N ILE A 389 21.43 15.95 0.53
CA ILE A 389 22.43 16.46 -0.42
C ILE A 389 23.58 17.14 0.30
#